data_AF-A0A821CFW6-F1
#
_entry.id   AF-A0A821CFW6-F1
#
_cell.length_a   1.000
_cell.length_b   1.000
_cell.length_c   1.000
_cell.angle_alpha   90.00
_cell.angle_beta   90.00
_cell.angle_gamma   90.00
#
_symmetry.space_group_name_H-M   'P 1'
#
loop_
_entity.id
_entity.type
_entity.pdbx_description
1 polymer ?
#
loop_
_entity_poly.entity_id
_entity_poly.type
_entity_poly.pdbx_seq_one_letter_code
_entity_poly.pdbx_strand_id
1 'polypeptide(L)'
;MIRSVWAIWKHKASSNDDSHHEWCSIKYCGYLKSLEKGEEYDHNKHRLPLGIMKAIRPVFDELAHPDTLKKVINGGSQNSNESSHAVLWSLAPKNRYATGVVIDLCAAIAVLSYNDTTTNNDTDSSDESDDSNNIDSNKSIQENVNKGRNDDGVA
;
A
#
# COMPACT_ATOMS: atom_id res chain seq x y z
N MET A 1 -11.51 8.43 6.35
CA MET A 1 -10.83 8.70 5.07
C MET A 1 -11.36 9.96 4.38
N ILE A 2 -12.69 10.12 4.20
CA ILE A 2 -13.31 11.36 3.64
C ILE A 2 -12.77 12.65 4.26
N ARG A 3 -12.78 12.73 5.60
CA ARG A 3 -12.27 13.91 6.34
C ARG A 3 -10.81 14.21 6.02
N SER A 4 -9.99 13.19 5.83
CA SER A 4 -8.56 13.34 5.50
C SER A 4 -8.36 13.91 4.09
N VAL A 5 -9.16 13.49 3.11
CA VAL A 5 -9.16 14.04 1.75
C VAL A 5 -9.50 15.53 1.79
N TRP A 6 -10.59 15.89 2.47
CA TRP A 6 -10.98 17.29 2.58
C TRP A 6 -10.07 18.14 3.49
N ALA A 7 -9.33 17.53 4.41
CA ALA A 7 -8.33 18.24 5.20
C ALA A 7 -7.22 18.82 4.31
N ILE A 8 -6.79 18.07 3.28
CA ILE A 8 -5.82 18.56 2.28
C ILE A 8 -6.40 19.74 1.52
N TRP A 9 -7.67 19.62 1.12
CA TRP A 9 -8.38 20.68 0.41
C TRP A 9 -8.43 21.99 1.18
N LYS A 10 -8.93 21.89 2.41
CA LYS A 10 -9.06 23.02 3.34
C LYS A 10 -7.70 23.63 3.64
N HIS A 11 -6.70 22.81 3.92
CA HIS A 11 -5.34 23.26 4.18
C HIS A 11 -4.76 24.10 3.03
N LYS A 12 -5.04 23.74 1.77
CA LYS A 12 -4.59 24.50 0.58
C LYS A 12 -5.46 25.71 0.26
N ALA A 13 -6.72 25.73 0.72
CA ALA A 13 -7.65 26.84 0.56
C ALA A 13 -7.42 27.97 1.56
N SER A 14 -6.91 27.63 2.76
CA SER A 14 -6.71 28.56 3.87
C SER A 14 -5.96 29.83 3.47
N SER A 15 -6.45 30.97 3.97
CA SER A 15 -5.80 32.28 3.88
C SER A 15 -5.52 32.83 5.28
N ASN A 16 -4.85 33.99 5.34
CA ASN A 16 -4.64 34.68 6.62
C ASN A 16 -5.95 35.20 7.23
N ASP A 17 -6.92 35.56 6.38
CA ASP A 17 -8.24 36.04 6.82
C ASP A 17 -9.21 34.91 7.16
N ASP A 18 -9.05 33.74 6.52
CA ASP A 18 -9.96 32.61 6.62
C ASP A 18 -9.16 31.29 6.69
N SER A 19 -8.83 30.87 7.91
CA SER A 19 -7.94 29.74 8.17
C SER A 19 -8.71 28.45 8.49
N HIS A 20 -8.51 27.41 7.68
CA HIS A 20 -9.24 26.14 7.76
C HIS A 20 -8.31 24.97 8.14
N HIS A 21 -7.81 24.95 9.38
CA HIS A 21 -6.86 23.93 9.86
C HIS A 21 -7.43 22.94 10.88
N GLU A 22 -8.74 23.01 11.12
CA GLU A 22 -9.53 22.15 12.01
C GLU A 22 -9.29 20.63 11.84
N TRP A 23 -8.92 20.18 10.65
CA TRP A 23 -8.73 18.76 10.33
C TRP A 23 -7.26 18.41 10.09
N CYS A 24 -6.34 19.35 10.32
CA CYS A 24 -4.92 19.13 10.11
C CYS A 24 -4.27 18.53 11.38
N SER A 25 -3.18 17.78 11.18
CA SER A 25 -2.34 17.33 12.27
C SER A 25 -1.24 18.37 12.54
N ILE A 26 -1.00 18.66 13.82
CA ILE A 26 0.08 19.57 14.27
C ILE A 26 1.44 19.12 13.72
N LYS A 27 1.69 17.80 13.60
CA LYS A 27 2.96 17.26 13.07
C LYS A 27 3.27 17.73 11.64
N TYR A 28 2.26 17.96 10.81
CA TYR A 28 2.42 18.29 9.39
C TYR A 28 1.96 19.70 9.04
N CYS A 29 1.17 20.35 9.89
CA CYS A 29 0.65 21.69 9.64
C CYS A 29 1.62 22.77 10.11
N GLY A 30 2.15 23.58 9.18
CA GLY A 30 2.98 24.74 9.52
C GLY A 30 2.23 25.75 10.41
N TYR A 31 0.97 26.05 10.07
CA TYR A 31 0.13 26.99 10.82
C TYR A 31 -0.06 26.57 12.27
N LEU A 32 -0.45 25.31 12.53
CA LEU A 32 -0.66 24.83 13.90
C LEU A 32 0.64 24.79 14.71
N LYS A 33 1.78 24.50 14.08
CA LYS A 33 3.10 24.58 14.75
C LYS A 33 3.45 26.00 15.13
N SER A 34 3.23 26.96 14.23
CA SER A 34 3.47 28.38 14.52
C SER A 34 2.54 28.85 15.62
N LEU A 35 1.27 28.41 15.63
CA LEU A 35 0.31 28.71 16.70
C LEU A 35 0.78 28.19 18.07
N GLU A 36 1.29 26.95 18.17
CA GLU A 36 1.85 26.41 19.42
C GLU A 36 3.07 27.20 19.92
N LYS A 37 3.88 27.73 19.00
CA LYS A 37 5.07 28.52 19.33
C LYS A 37 4.79 30.00 19.56
N GLY A 38 3.58 30.47 19.25
CA GLY A 38 3.25 31.90 19.24
C GLY A 38 3.92 32.69 18.11
N GLU A 39 4.27 32.03 17.01
CA GLU A 39 4.88 32.63 15.82
C GLU A 39 3.82 33.03 14.79
N GLU A 40 4.10 34.09 14.03
CA GLU A 40 3.24 34.50 12.91
C GLU A 40 3.39 33.51 11.74
N TYR A 41 2.28 33.20 11.07
CA TYR A 41 2.24 32.30 9.92
C TYR A 41 1.55 32.97 8.73
N ASP A 42 2.26 33.02 7.60
CA ASP A 42 1.72 33.55 6.35
C ASP A 42 1.29 32.44 5.40
N HIS A 43 -0.03 32.33 5.19
CA HIS A 43 -0.65 31.35 4.30
C HIS A 43 -0.38 31.64 2.82
N ASN A 44 -0.05 32.88 2.44
CA ASN A 44 0.12 33.26 1.04
C ASN A 44 1.28 32.52 0.36
N LYS A 45 2.27 32.09 1.13
CA LYS A 45 3.42 31.31 0.63
C LYS A 45 3.05 29.91 0.12
N HIS A 46 1.98 29.32 0.63
CA HIS A 46 1.68 27.88 0.43
C HIS A 46 0.26 27.58 -0.04
N ARG A 47 -0.62 28.57 -0.05
CA ARG A 47 -1.99 28.44 -0.56
C ARG A 47 -2.02 28.34 -2.08
N LEU A 48 -3.06 27.69 -2.60
CA LEU A 48 -3.33 27.68 -4.03
C LEU A 48 -4.29 28.83 -4.40
N PRO A 49 -4.11 29.45 -5.59
CA PRO A 49 -5.06 30.43 -6.11
C PRO A 49 -6.49 29.88 -6.20
N LEU A 50 -7.48 30.73 -5.93
CA LEU A 50 -8.89 30.32 -5.90
C LEU A 50 -9.38 29.72 -7.23
N GLY A 51 -8.87 30.19 -8.37
CA GLY A 51 -9.19 29.62 -9.69
C GLY A 51 -8.76 28.16 -9.82
N ILE A 52 -7.54 27.84 -9.37
CA ILE A 52 -7.04 26.46 -9.33
C ILE A 52 -7.88 25.63 -8.35
N MET A 53 -8.20 26.20 -7.19
CA MET A 53 -9.04 25.52 -6.22
C MET A 53 -10.42 25.17 -6.81
N LYS A 54 -11.07 26.09 -7.52
CA LYS A 54 -12.34 25.76 -8.18
C LYS A 54 -12.18 24.66 -9.23
N ALA A 55 -11.09 24.68 -9.99
CA ALA A 55 -10.84 23.71 -11.06
C ALA A 55 -10.59 22.28 -10.55
N ILE A 56 -9.87 22.10 -9.43
CA ILE A 56 -9.53 20.77 -8.92
C ILE A 56 -10.51 20.24 -7.87
N ARG A 57 -11.49 21.05 -7.43
CA ARG A 57 -12.54 20.61 -6.51
C ARG A 57 -13.27 19.32 -6.95
N PRO A 58 -13.67 19.13 -8.22
CA PRO A 58 -14.34 17.91 -8.65
C PRO A 58 -13.51 16.64 -8.41
N VAL A 59 -12.17 16.76 -8.48
CA VAL A 59 -11.26 15.65 -8.16
C VAL A 59 -11.35 15.29 -6.67
N PHE A 60 -11.42 16.30 -5.79
CA PHE A 60 -11.62 16.05 -4.36
C PHE A 60 -13.00 15.47 -4.05
N ASP A 61 -14.04 15.88 -4.78
CA ASP A 61 -15.38 15.29 -4.65
C ASP A 61 -15.37 13.80 -5.03
N GLU A 62 -14.70 13.42 -6.13
CA GLU A 62 -14.55 12.03 -6.56
C GLU A 62 -13.69 11.21 -5.60
N LEU A 63 -12.58 11.78 -5.11
CA LEU A 63 -11.71 11.12 -4.13
C LEU A 63 -12.40 10.94 -2.77
N ALA A 64 -13.32 11.83 -2.40
CA ALA A 64 -14.12 11.74 -1.20
C ALA A 64 -15.36 10.83 -1.37
N HIS A 65 -15.63 10.34 -2.59
CA HIS A 65 -16.79 9.50 -2.85
C HIS A 65 -16.66 8.14 -2.13
N PRO A 66 -17.71 7.66 -1.43
CA PRO A 66 -17.65 6.40 -0.68
C PRO A 66 -17.17 5.21 -1.51
N ASP A 67 -17.58 5.12 -2.78
CA ASP A 67 -17.20 4.01 -3.65
C ASP A 67 -15.72 4.04 -4.07
N THR A 68 -15.15 5.24 -4.26
CA THR A 68 -13.71 5.41 -4.48
C THR A 68 -12.93 4.96 -3.24
N LEU A 69 -13.41 5.34 -2.07
CA LEU A 69 -12.76 5.00 -0.80
C LEU A 69 -12.85 3.51 -0.47
N LYS A 70 -13.97 2.84 -0.76
CA LYS A 70 -14.10 1.38 -0.61
C LYS A 70 -13.02 0.63 -1.40
N LYS A 71 -12.77 1.04 -2.66
CA LYS A 71 -11.70 0.46 -3.49
C LYS A 71 -10.31 0.62 -2.87
N VAL A 72 -10.04 1.75 -2.21
CA VAL A 72 -8.77 2.03 -1.53
C VAL A 72 -8.64 1.24 -0.23
N ILE A 73 -9.73 1.05 0.52
CA ILE A 73 -9.74 0.29 1.79
C ILE A 73 -9.44 -1.19 1.55
N ASN A 74 -9.96 -1.77 0.47
CA ASN A 74 -9.71 -3.17 0.11
C ASN A 74 -8.31 -3.41 -0.52
N GLY A 75 -7.42 -2.40 -0.51
CA GLY A 75 -6.03 -2.59 -0.88
C GLY A 75 -5.80 -2.90 -2.36
N GLY A 76 -6.75 -2.56 -3.25
CA GLY A 76 -6.49 -2.56 -4.69
C GLY A 76 -5.32 -1.62 -4.97
N SER A 77 -4.13 -2.19 -5.19
CA SER A 77 -2.89 -1.41 -5.28
C SER A 77 -3.04 -0.35 -6.37
N GLN A 78 -2.81 0.92 -6.03
CA GLN A 78 -2.86 2.02 -7.01
C GLN A 78 -1.79 1.87 -8.12
N ASN A 79 -0.84 0.95 -7.95
CA ASN A 79 0.14 0.60 -8.96
C ASN A 79 0.34 -0.93 -9.02
N SER A 80 -0.45 -1.62 -9.84
CA SER A 80 -0.31 -3.06 -10.09
C SER A 80 1.09 -3.45 -10.55
N ASN A 81 1.81 -2.56 -11.24
CA ASN A 81 3.17 -2.82 -11.69
C ASN A 81 4.16 -2.79 -10.51
N GLU A 82 4.01 -1.87 -9.56
CA GLU A 82 4.84 -1.88 -8.35
C GLU A 82 4.57 -3.11 -7.49
N SER A 83 3.31 -3.53 -7.36
CA SER A 83 2.95 -4.70 -6.57
C SER A 83 3.47 -6.00 -7.20
N SER A 84 3.30 -6.20 -8.51
CA SER A 84 3.83 -7.37 -9.21
C SER A 84 5.37 -7.39 -9.22
N HIS A 85 6.00 -6.23 -9.42
CA HIS A 85 7.46 -6.10 -9.32
C HIS A 85 7.97 -6.37 -7.90
N ALA A 86 7.22 -5.99 -6.85
CA ALA A 86 7.60 -6.30 -5.49
C ALA A 86 7.67 -7.81 -5.24
N VAL A 87 6.70 -8.57 -5.76
CA VAL A 87 6.73 -10.05 -5.71
C VAL A 87 7.93 -10.59 -6.49
N LEU A 88 8.16 -10.12 -7.72
CA LEU A 88 9.32 -10.53 -8.53
C LEU A 88 10.65 -10.29 -7.79
N TRP A 89 10.85 -9.09 -7.23
CA TRP A 89 12.10 -8.76 -6.55
C TRP A 89 12.23 -9.42 -5.16
N SER A 90 11.14 -9.92 -4.59
CA SER A 90 11.18 -10.78 -3.41
C SER A 90 11.72 -12.18 -3.74
N LEU A 91 11.44 -12.69 -4.94
CA LEU A 91 11.92 -13.98 -5.45
C LEU A 91 13.34 -13.89 -6.01
N ALA A 92 13.64 -12.82 -6.74
CA ALA A 92 14.94 -12.54 -7.35
C ALA A 92 15.48 -11.18 -6.89
N PRO A 93 16.11 -11.09 -5.70
CA PRO A 93 16.63 -9.84 -5.19
C PRO A 93 17.65 -9.19 -6.12
N LYS A 94 17.49 -7.88 -6.39
CA LYS A 94 18.35 -7.10 -7.31
C LYS A 94 19.83 -7.06 -6.91
N ASN A 95 20.14 -7.35 -5.65
CA ASN A 95 21.50 -7.35 -5.11
C ASN A 95 22.22 -8.70 -5.27
N ARG A 96 21.57 -9.71 -5.90
CA ARG A 96 22.18 -11.01 -6.20
C ARG A 96 22.14 -11.25 -7.70
N TYR A 97 23.21 -11.88 -8.20
CA TYR A 97 23.23 -12.35 -9.57
C TYR A 97 22.23 -13.50 -9.75
N ALA A 98 21.43 -13.42 -10.82
CA ALA A 98 20.56 -14.47 -11.29
C ALA A 98 20.68 -14.56 -12.81
N THR A 99 20.60 -15.78 -13.36
CA THR A 99 20.60 -15.97 -14.81
C THR A 99 19.26 -15.54 -15.40
N GLY A 100 19.21 -15.21 -16.70
CA GLY A 100 17.97 -14.82 -17.38
C GLY A 100 16.84 -15.84 -17.19
N VAL A 101 17.18 -17.14 -17.26
CA VAL A 101 16.24 -18.25 -17.02
C VAL A 101 15.61 -18.19 -15.61
N VAL A 102 16.38 -17.83 -14.59
CA VAL A 102 15.88 -17.70 -13.22
C VAL A 102 14.98 -16.47 -13.10
N ILE A 103 15.33 -15.35 -13.75
CA ILE A 103 14.48 -14.15 -13.77
C ILE A 103 13.15 -14.43 -14.46
N ASP A 104 13.16 -15.14 -15.60
CA ASP A 104 11.95 -15.50 -16.35
C ASP A 104 11.03 -16.41 -15.50
N LEU A 105 11.61 -17.39 -14.80
CA LEU A 105 10.87 -18.25 -13.87
C LEU A 105 10.27 -17.45 -12.70
N CYS A 106 11.06 -16.58 -12.07
CA CYS A 106 10.58 -15.73 -10.99
C CYS A 106 9.49 -14.77 -11.47
N ALA A 107 9.55 -14.27 -12.71
CA ALA A 107 8.50 -13.43 -13.30
C ALA A 107 7.21 -14.21 -13.50
N ALA A 108 7.27 -15.45 -14.02
CA ALA A 108 6.10 -16.31 -14.16
C ALA A 108 5.44 -16.61 -12.80
N ILE A 109 6.24 -16.96 -11.79
CA ILE A 109 5.75 -17.20 -10.42
C ILE A 109 5.15 -15.92 -9.84
N ALA A 110 5.79 -14.77 -10.01
CA ALA A 110 5.29 -13.50 -9.50
C ALA A 110 3.93 -13.13 -10.10
N VAL A 111 3.70 -13.37 -11.39
CA VAL A 111 2.41 -13.15 -12.05
C VAL A 111 1.33 -14.08 -11.49
N LEU A 112 1.64 -15.37 -11.33
CA LEU A 112 0.71 -16.35 -10.74
C LEU A 112 0.34 -15.96 -9.31
N SER A 113 1.34 -15.73 -8.45
CA SER A 113 1.14 -15.35 -7.05
C SER A 113 0.42 -14.02 -6.89
N TYR A 114 0.67 -13.03 -7.77
CA TYR A 114 -0.05 -11.76 -7.74
C TYR A 114 -1.54 -11.95 -8.06
N ASN A 115 -1.85 -12.75 -9.09
CA ASN A 115 -3.22 -12.97 -9.54
C ASN A 115 -4.03 -13.90 -8.62
N ASP A 116 -3.40 -14.91 -8.01
CA ASP A 116 -4.06 -15.88 -7.13
C ASP A 116 -4.63 -15.25 -5.85
N THR A 117 -4.10 -14.10 -5.40
CA THR A 117 -4.60 -13.42 -4.19
C THR A 117 -5.96 -12.74 -4.38
N THR A 118 -6.49 -12.70 -5.61
CA THR A 118 -7.76 -12.02 -5.91
C THR A 118 -9.01 -12.91 -5.87
N THR A 119 -8.87 -14.24 -5.82
CA THR A 119 -10.01 -15.17 -5.97
C THR A 119 -10.65 -15.65 -4.66
N ASN A 120 -10.20 -15.19 -3.48
CA ASN A 120 -10.63 -15.74 -2.18
C ASN A 120 -11.41 -14.78 -1.27
N ASN A 121 -12.02 -13.70 -1.79
CA ASN A 121 -12.86 -12.81 -0.97
C ASN A 121 -14.33 -12.72 -1.37
N ASP A 122 -14.81 -13.57 -2.28
CA ASP A 122 -16.24 -13.68 -2.64
C ASP A 122 -16.88 -14.97 -2.11
N THR A 123 -16.66 -15.30 -0.84
CA THR A 123 -17.54 -16.26 -0.14
C THR A 123 -18.22 -15.56 1.02
N ASP A 124 -19.34 -14.92 0.67
CA ASP A 124 -20.43 -14.64 1.60
C ASP A 124 -20.80 -15.93 2.36
N SER A 125 -21.05 -15.73 3.65
CA SER A 125 -21.47 -16.73 4.62
C SER A 125 -22.73 -17.50 4.21
N SER A 126 -22.65 -18.84 4.16
CA SER A 126 -23.63 -19.75 4.79
C SER A 126 -23.25 -21.23 4.57
N ASP A 127 -23.17 -21.95 5.70
CA ASP A 127 -23.48 -23.37 5.91
C ASP A 127 -22.38 -24.46 5.80
N GLU A 128 -22.01 -24.93 7.01
CA GLU A 128 -21.64 -26.28 7.48
C GLU A 128 -20.92 -27.29 6.54
N SER A 129 -19.73 -27.75 6.91
CA SER A 129 -19.53 -28.90 7.82
C SER A 129 -18.06 -29.37 7.82
N ASP A 130 -17.66 -29.93 8.96
CA ASP A 130 -16.32 -30.43 9.27
C ASP A 130 -15.81 -31.48 8.26
N ASP A 131 -14.54 -31.36 7.84
CA ASP A 131 -13.67 -32.52 7.85
C ASP A 131 -12.17 -32.12 7.87
N SER A 132 -11.50 -32.70 8.85
CA SER A 132 -10.07 -32.64 9.14
C SER A 132 -9.18 -32.97 7.94
N ASN A 133 -8.15 -32.16 7.67
CA ASN A 133 -6.81 -32.59 7.23
C ASN A 133 -5.83 -31.40 7.16
N ASN A 134 -5.21 -31.09 8.30
CA ASN A 134 -4.06 -30.18 8.36
C ASN A 134 -2.79 -30.93 7.93
N ILE A 135 -2.44 -30.86 6.65
CA ILE A 135 -1.12 -31.29 6.15
C ILE A 135 -0.21 -30.07 6.16
N ASP A 136 0.52 -29.95 7.27
CA ASP A 136 1.56 -28.96 7.51
C ASP A 136 2.73 -29.17 6.53
N SER A 137 2.62 -28.52 5.37
CA SER A 137 3.53 -28.69 4.23
C SER A 137 4.94 -28.12 4.47
N ASN A 138 5.21 -27.56 5.65
CA ASN A 138 6.52 -27.02 6.03
C ASN A 138 7.45 -28.03 6.71
N LYS A 139 7.01 -29.27 6.97
CA LYS A 139 7.87 -30.27 7.63
C LYS A 139 8.80 -31.02 6.66
N SER A 140 8.44 -31.16 5.39
CA SER A 140 9.21 -31.96 4.40
C SER A 140 10.41 -31.25 3.77
N ILE A 141 10.58 -29.94 3.94
CA ILE A 141 11.71 -29.20 3.36
C ILE A 141 12.95 -29.25 4.27
N GLN A 142 12.79 -29.36 5.59
CA GLN A 142 13.91 -29.37 6.53
C GLN A 142 14.58 -30.75 6.71
N GLU A 143 13.89 -31.86 6.41
CA GLU A 143 14.48 -33.20 6.54
C GLU A 143 15.37 -33.61 5.35
N ASN A 144 15.21 -33.00 4.17
CA ASN A 144 16.01 -33.33 2.99
C ASN A 144 17.36 -32.60 2.91
N VAL A 145 17.60 -31.58 3.74
CA VAL A 145 18.90 -30.87 3.79
C VAL A 145 19.94 -31.63 4.63
N ASN A 146 19.52 -32.48 5.56
CA ASN A 146 20.43 -33.21 6.46
C ASN A 146 20.78 -34.65 6.01
N LYS A 147 20.25 -35.12 4.87
CA LYS A 147 20.51 -36.49 4.38
C LYS A 147 21.60 -36.59 3.30
N GLY A 148 22.16 -35.48 2.83
CA GLY A 148 23.16 -35.45 1.75
C GLY A 148 24.62 -35.26 2.18
N ARG A 149 24.97 -35.44 3.47
CA ARG A 149 26.30 -35.08 3.98
C ARG A 149 27.11 -36.22 4.62
N ASN A 150 26.67 -37.47 4.51
CA ASN A 150 27.30 -38.61 5.18
C ASN A 150 27.61 -39.79 4.24
N ASP A 151 27.91 -39.58 2.96
CA ASP A 151 28.41 -40.66 2.09
C ASP A 151 29.61 -40.14 1.30
N ASP A 152 30.78 -40.07 1.95
CA ASP A 152 32.11 -40.09 1.30
C ASP A 152 33.15 -40.42 2.38
N GLY A 153 33.06 -41.65 2.88
CA GLY A 153 34.05 -42.27 3.76
C GLY A 153 34.79 -43.40 3.06
N VAL A 154 36.03 -43.10 2.68
CA VAL A 154 37.21 -44.01 2.60
C VAL A 154 37.26 -45.03 1.46
N ALA A 155 38.21 -44.80 0.55
CA ALA A 155 39.28 -45.75 0.22
C ALA A 155 40.61 -44.97 0.13
#